data_AF-F3FVB8-F1
#
_entry.id   AF-F3FVB8-F1
#
_cell.length_a   1.000
_cell.length_b   1.000
_cell.length_c   1.000
_cell.angle_alpha   90.00
_cell.angle_beta   90.00
_cell.angle_gamma   90.00
#
_symmetry.space_group_name_H-M   'P 1'
#
loop_
_entity.id
_entity.type
_entity.pdbx_description
1 polymer ?
#
loop_
_entity_poly.entity_id
_entity_poly.type
_entity_poly.pdbx_seq_one_letter_code
_entity_poly.pdbx_strand_id
1 'polypeptide(L)'
;DLSAFTTRFGGSVKGFNVEEYLAPKEARRLDLFIQYGLAASFQAVRNAGLEVTDANRERIGVAMGSGIGGLTNIENSSRLLHEQGPGRISPFFVPGSIINMISGFLSIHLGAQGPNYSIATACTTATHCIGMAARHI
;
A
#
# COMPACT_ATOMS: atom_id res chain seq x y z
N ASP A 1 -12.26 10.25 -22.12
CA ASP A 1 -11.54 9.95 -23.37
C ASP A 1 -10.09 10.37 -23.19
N LEU A 2 -9.12 9.57 -23.66
CA LEU A 2 -7.68 9.80 -23.54
C LEU A 2 -7.10 10.49 -24.79
N SER A 3 -7.94 10.98 -25.70
CA SER A 3 -7.56 11.57 -27.00
C SER A 3 -6.52 12.69 -26.90
N ALA A 4 -6.50 13.47 -25.82
CA ALA A 4 -5.52 14.54 -25.59
C ALA A 4 -4.10 14.06 -25.23
N PHE A 5 -3.93 12.78 -24.89
CA PHE A 5 -2.63 12.22 -24.47
C PHE A 5 -1.93 11.51 -25.64
N THR A 6 -0.60 11.67 -25.69
CA THR A 6 0.27 11.01 -26.69
C THR A 6 0.34 9.49 -26.49
N THR A 7 0.26 9.03 -25.24
CA THR A 7 0.20 7.61 -24.88
C THR A 7 -1.17 7.25 -24.34
N ARG A 8 -1.78 6.19 -24.88
CA ARG A 8 -3.17 5.77 -24.57
C ARG A 8 -3.30 4.28 -24.22
N PHE A 9 -2.20 3.61 -23.91
CA PHE A 9 -2.17 2.20 -23.50
C PHE A 9 -1.33 2.00 -22.23
N GLY A 10 -1.54 0.89 -21.54
CA GLY A 10 -0.81 0.53 -20.31
C GLY A 10 -1.24 -0.83 -19.75
N GLY A 11 -0.58 -1.26 -18.67
CA GLY A 11 -0.87 -2.52 -17.97
C GLY A 11 -1.74 -2.30 -16.73
N SER A 12 -3.05 -2.27 -16.89
CA SER A 12 -3.98 -2.19 -15.75
C SER A 12 -4.30 -3.56 -15.18
N VAL A 13 -4.40 -3.68 -13.86
CA VAL A 13 -5.02 -4.84 -13.20
C VAL A 13 -6.49 -4.91 -13.62
N LYS A 14 -6.95 -6.08 -14.07
CA LYS A 14 -8.33 -6.30 -14.55
C LYS A 14 -9.13 -7.02 -13.48
N GLY A 15 -10.36 -6.56 -13.24
CA GLY A 15 -11.28 -7.23 -12.31
C GLY A 15 -10.81 -7.26 -10.86
N PHE A 16 -9.96 -6.32 -10.43
CA PHE A 16 -9.52 -6.27 -9.03
C PHE A 16 -10.72 -5.98 -8.11
N ASN A 17 -10.98 -6.90 -7.19
CA ASN A 17 -12.00 -6.76 -6.15
C ASN A 17 -11.33 -6.58 -4.78
N VAL A 18 -11.29 -5.34 -4.29
CA VAL A 18 -10.68 -5.03 -2.98
C VAL A 18 -11.45 -5.64 -1.81
N GLU A 19 -12.75 -5.93 -1.99
CA GLU A 19 -13.61 -6.45 -0.92
C GLU A 19 -13.28 -7.89 -0.52
N GLU A 20 -12.49 -8.60 -1.33
CA GLU A 20 -11.90 -9.90 -0.95
C GLU A 20 -10.84 -9.79 0.16
N TYR A 21 -10.32 -8.58 0.40
CA TYR A 21 -9.17 -8.33 1.27
C TYR A 21 -9.46 -7.33 2.38
N LEU A 22 -10.31 -6.33 2.12
CA LEU A 22 -10.55 -5.22 3.04
C LEU A 22 -12.05 -4.90 3.12
N ALA A 23 -12.49 -4.47 4.31
CA ALA A 23 -13.82 -3.92 4.46
C ALA A 23 -14.00 -2.67 3.58
N PRO A 24 -15.18 -2.45 2.95
CA PRO A 24 -15.38 -1.30 2.05
C PRO A 24 -15.07 0.06 2.66
N LYS A 25 -15.33 0.24 3.96
CA LYS A 25 -15.04 1.48 4.70
C LYS A 25 -13.53 1.75 4.83
N GLU A 26 -12.74 0.71 4.98
CA GLU A 26 -11.29 0.80 5.05
C GLU A 26 -10.71 1.06 3.67
N ALA A 27 -11.09 0.26 2.67
CA ALA A 27 -10.61 0.37 1.29
C ALA A 27 -10.78 1.79 0.72
N ARG A 28 -11.93 2.43 0.97
CA ARG A 28 -12.22 3.82 0.50
C ARG A 28 -11.23 4.88 1.01
N ARG A 29 -10.47 4.60 2.07
CA ARG A 29 -9.51 5.53 2.65
C ARG A 29 -8.10 5.36 2.09
N LEU A 30 -7.86 4.30 1.32
CA LEU A 30 -6.53 3.89 0.86
C LEU A 30 -6.40 4.11 -0.64
N ASP A 31 -5.28 4.68 -1.08
CA ASP A 31 -4.93 4.70 -2.49
C ASP A 31 -4.77 3.27 -3.03
N LEU A 32 -5.02 3.08 -4.33
CA LEU A 32 -4.94 1.78 -5.01
C LEU A 32 -3.59 1.09 -4.80
N PHE A 33 -2.47 1.83 -4.71
CA PHE A 33 -1.17 1.18 -4.50
C PHE A 33 -1.11 0.45 -3.14
N ILE A 34 -1.77 0.98 -2.10
CA ILE A 34 -1.86 0.33 -0.79
C ILE A 34 -2.74 -0.90 -0.89
N GLN A 35 -3.90 -0.77 -1.55
CA GLN A 35 -4.83 -1.88 -1.74
C GLN A 35 -4.18 -3.07 -2.47
N TYR A 36 -3.43 -2.80 -3.55
CA TYR A 36 -2.68 -3.83 -4.26
C TYR A 36 -1.58 -4.45 -3.39
N GLY A 37 -0.82 -3.62 -2.66
CA GLY A 37 0.21 -4.09 -1.74
C GLY A 37 -0.34 -5.03 -0.67
N LEU A 38 -1.48 -4.68 -0.09
CA LEU A 38 -2.18 -5.49 0.91
C LEU A 38 -2.73 -6.79 0.33
N ALA A 39 -3.41 -6.73 -0.82
CA ALA A 39 -3.95 -7.92 -1.48
C ALA A 39 -2.85 -8.95 -1.78
N ALA A 40 -1.73 -8.51 -2.37
CA ALA A 40 -0.59 -9.38 -2.64
C ALA A 40 0.03 -9.95 -1.34
N SER A 41 0.12 -9.13 -0.30
CA SER A 41 0.68 -9.53 0.99
C SER A 41 -0.18 -10.59 1.69
N PHE A 42 -1.51 -10.41 1.71
CA PHE A 42 -2.43 -11.39 2.29
C PHE A 42 -2.40 -12.71 1.54
N GLN A 43 -2.33 -12.66 0.20
CA GLN A 43 -2.15 -13.87 -0.62
C GLN A 43 -0.84 -14.60 -0.26
N ALA A 44 0.28 -13.86 -0.13
CA ALA A 44 1.57 -14.44 0.21
C ALA A 44 1.59 -15.09 1.60
N VAL A 45 1.05 -14.42 2.61
CA VAL A 45 0.96 -14.96 3.98
C VAL A 45 0.08 -16.20 4.04
N ARG A 46 -1.09 -16.17 3.37
CA ARG A 46 -1.99 -17.33 3.28
C ARG A 46 -1.30 -18.50 2.58
N ASN A 47 -0.60 -18.24 1.48
CA ASN A 47 0.15 -19.27 0.75
C ASN A 47 1.30 -19.86 1.57
N ALA A 48 1.93 -19.07 2.44
CA ALA A 48 2.99 -19.55 3.33
C ALA A 48 2.46 -20.43 4.49
N GLY A 49 1.16 -20.43 4.76
CA GLY A 49 0.59 -21.11 5.93
C GLY A 49 1.09 -20.55 7.26
N LEU A 50 1.53 -19.29 7.28
CA LEU A 50 2.08 -18.64 8.47
C LEU A 50 0.95 -18.19 9.41
N GLU A 51 0.95 -18.72 10.63
CA GLU A 51 0.11 -18.23 11.71
C GLU A 51 0.88 -17.28 12.62
N VAL A 52 0.38 -16.04 12.75
CA VAL A 52 0.94 -15.05 13.67
C VAL A 52 0.32 -15.24 15.06
N THR A 53 1.17 -15.44 16.05
CA THR A 53 0.79 -15.73 17.44
C THR A 53 1.61 -14.86 18.39
N ASP A 54 1.20 -14.77 19.67
CA ASP A 54 1.96 -14.01 20.67
C ASP A 54 3.39 -14.56 20.86
N ALA A 55 3.63 -15.84 20.56
CA ALA A 55 4.96 -16.44 20.65
C ALA A 55 5.92 -16.03 19.53
N ASN A 56 5.41 -15.56 18.38
CA ASN A 56 6.24 -15.28 17.20
C ASN A 56 6.07 -13.86 16.62
N ARG A 57 5.05 -13.10 17.02
CA ARG A 57 4.71 -11.83 16.38
C ARG A 57 5.82 -10.78 16.39
N GLU A 58 6.66 -10.76 17.44
CA GLU A 58 7.81 -9.84 17.55
C GLU A 58 8.97 -10.22 16.61
N ARG A 59 8.94 -11.44 16.05
CA ARG A 59 9.93 -11.95 15.09
C ARG A 59 9.47 -11.83 13.65
N ILE A 60 8.23 -11.40 13.41
CA ILE A 60 7.64 -11.25 12.08
C ILE A 60 7.63 -9.77 11.72
N GLY A 61 8.42 -9.39 10.71
CA GLY A 61 8.50 -8.03 10.20
C GLY A 61 7.78 -7.84 8.86
N VAL A 62 7.68 -6.59 8.43
CA VAL A 62 7.11 -6.21 7.13
C VAL A 62 8.00 -5.17 6.43
N ALA A 63 8.40 -5.49 5.21
CA ALA A 63 9.17 -4.59 4.34
C ALA A 63 8.51 -4.53 2.95
N MET A 64 7.49 -3.70 2.81
CA MET A 64 6.81 -3.40 1.54
C MET A 64 7.03 -1.95 1.16
N GLY A 65 7.20 -1.67 -0.14
CA GLY A 65 7.49 -0.33 -0.64
C GLY A 65 6.78 0.00 -1.93
N SER A 66 6.81 1.28 -2.28
CA SER A 66 6.30 1.81 -3.54
C SER A 66 7.24 2.89 -4.05
N GLY A 67 7.48 2.91 -5.36
CA GLY A 67 8.35 3.92 -5.98
C GLY A 67 7.74 5.32 -5.96
N ILE A 68 6.42 5.44 -6.15
CA ILE A 68 5.72 6.74 -6.32
C ILE A 68 4.61 6.94 -5.27
N GLY A 69 4.12 5.86 -4.64
CA GLY A 69 3.07 5.96 -3.62
C GLY A 69 1.71 6.39 -4.18
N GLY A 70 0.94 7.12 -3.36
CA GLY A 70 -0.47 7.43 -3.59
C GLY A 70 -0.70 8.62 -4.52
N LEU A 71 -0.17 8.57 -5.74
CA LEU A 71 -0.24 9.67 -6.69
C LEU A 71 -1.69 10.08 -7.01
N THR A 72 -2.59 9.10 -7.14
CA THR A 72 -4.02 9.33 -7.42
C THR A 72 -4.66 10.13 -6.29
N ASN A 73 -4.42 9.74 -5.04
CA ASN A 73 -4.99 10.41 -3.89
C ASN A 73 -4.40 11.81 -3.68
N ILE A 74 -3.10 12.00 -3.98
CA ILE A 74 -2.43 13.30 -3.98
C ILE A 74 -3.04 14.24 -5.03
N GLU A 75 -3.24 13.77 -6.27
CA GLU A 75 -3.85 14.57 -7.33
C GLU A 75 -5.26 15.02 -6.94
N ASN A 76 -6.11 14.08 -6.49
CA ASN A 76 -7.48 14.38 -6.07
C ASN A 76 -7.51 15.35 -4.89
N SER A 77 -6.63 15.18 -3.91
CA SER A 77 -6.53 16.06 -2.75
C SER A 77 -6.01 17.45 -3.12
N SER A 78 -5.08 17.55 -4.07
CA SER A 78 -4.59 18.83 -4.59
C SER A 78 -5.69 19.61 -5.30
N ARG A 79 -6.47 18.94 -6.15
CA ARG A 79 -7.64 19.54 -6.81
C ARG A 79 -8.67 20.03 -5.79
N LEU A 80 -9.01 19.18 -4.82
CA LEU A 80 -9.96 19.51 -3.76
C LEU A 80 -9.49 20.70 -2.90
N LEU A 81 -8.20 20.76 -2.58
CA LEU A 81 -7.60 21.88 -1.85
C LEU A 81 -7.76 23.19 -2.62
N HIS A 82 -7.48 23.17 -3.93
CA HIS A 82 -7.53 24.36 -4.76
C HIS A 82 -8.97 24.86 -4.95
N GLU A 83 -9.92 23.95 -5.16
CA GLU A 83 -11.32 24.29 -5.45
C GLU A 83 -12.12 24.66 -4.19
N GLN A 84 -11.83 24.02 -3.04
CA GLN A 84 -12.71 24.08 -1.86
C GLN A 84 -11.97 24.38 -0.55
N GLY A 85 -10.65 24.56 -0.59
CA GLY A 85 -9.84 24.89 0.58
C GLY A 85 -9.52 23.69 1.50
N PRO A 86 -8.66 23.92 2.51
CA PRO A 86 -8.07 22.84 3.31
C PRO A 86 -9.07 22.10 4.20
N GLY A 87 -10.20 22.72 4.57
CA GLY A 87 -11.23 22.10 5.41
C GLY A 87 -11.94 20.90 4.76
N ARG A 88 -11.73 20.68 3.46
CA ARG A 88 -12.28 19.53 2.71
C ARG A 88 -11.33 18.35 2.60
N ILE A 89 -10.08 18.51 3.00
CA ILE A 89 -9.09 17.44 2.93
C ILE A 89 -9.43 16.35 3.94
N SER A 90 -9.43 15.10 3.47
CA SER A 90 -9.69 13.94 4.32
C SER A 90 -8.65 13.85 5.44
N PRO A 91 -9.04 13.57 6.69
CA PRO A 91 -8.08 13.27 7.76
C PRO A 91 -7.29 11.99 7.47
N PHE A 92 -7.75 11.15 6.54
CA PHE A 92 -7.04 9.97 6.07
C PHE A 92 -6.14 10.24 4.86
N PHE A 93 -6.00 11.48 4.39
CA PHE A 93 -5.15 11.80 3.25
C PHE A 93 -3.72 11.29 3.44
N VAL A 94 -3.08 11.66 4.55
CA VAL A 94 -1.70 11.24 4.84
C VAL A 94 -1.58 9.71 4.97
N PRO A 95 -2.29 9.03 5.89
CA PRO A 95 -2.17 7.57 6.04
C PRO A 95 -2.69 6.78 4.83
N GLY A 96 -3.55 7.37 4.01
CA GLY A 96 -4.05 6.75 2.78
C GLY A 96 -3.12 6.89 1.57
N SER A 97 -2.00 7.64 1.68
CA SER A 97 -1.19 8.00 0.51
C SER A 97 0.31 7.75 0.66
N ILE A 98 0.86 7.75 1.89
CA ILE A 98 2.30 7.60 2.10
C ILE A 98 2.75 6.14 1.99
N ILE A 99 3.94 5.93 1.40
CA ILE A 99 4.42 4.63 0.93
C ILE A 99 4.50 3.54 2.02
N ASN A 100 4.86 3.91 3.25
CA ASN A 100 5.04 2.96 4.34
C ASN A 100 3.74 2.37 4.86
N MET A 101 2.60 2.86 4.39
CA MET A 101 1.30 2.38 4.85
C MET A 101 0.94 1.01 4.32
N ILE A 102 1.57 0.49 3.26
CA ILE A 102 1.46 -0.95 2.97
C ILE A 102 1.98 -1.76 4.16
N SER A 103 3.21 -1.47 4.62
CA SER A 103 3.81 -2.17 5.75
C SER A 103 3.05 -1.92 7.05
N GLY A 104 2.60 -0.69 7.29
CA GLY A 104 1.83 -0.31 8.46
C GLY A 104 0.47 -1.02 8.54
N PHE A 105 -0.33 -0.99 7.48
CA PHE A 105 -1.61 -1.69 7.48
C PHE A 105 -1.43 -3.20 7.57
N LEU A 106 -0.46 -3.78 6.83
CA LEU A 106 -0.24 -5.22 6.89
C LEU A 106 0.15 -5.68 8.30
N SER A 107 1.03 -4.96 8.98
CA SER A 107 1.41 -5.32 10.35
C SER A 107 0.24 -5.25 11.31
N ILE A 108 -0.66 -4.26 11.15
CA ILE A 108 -1.87 -4.14 11.96
C ILE A 108 -2.80 -5.35 11.72
N HIS A 109 -3.05 -5.68 10.45
CA HIS A 109 -3.94 -6.80 10.09
C HIS A 109 -3.40 -8.16 10.55
N LEU A 110 -2.08 -8.36 10.50
CA LEU A 110 -1.45 -9.61 10.91
C LEU A 110 -1.11 -9.67 12.41
N GLY A 111 -1.11 -8.53 13.12
CA GLY A 111 -0.56 -8.43 14.48
C GLY A 111 0.97 -8.55 14.54
N ALA A 112 1.68 -8.35 13.43
CA ALA A 112 3.14 -8.45 13.34
C ALA A 112 3.84 -7.25 14.03
N GLN A 113 4.90 -7.52 14.78
CA GLN A 113 5.58 -6.55 15.66
C GLN A 113 7.10 -6.48 15.47
N GLY A 114 7.65 -7.24 14.52
CA GLY A 114 9.05 -7.13 14.13
C GLY A 114 9.34 -5.86 13.31
N PRO A 115 10.51 -5.80 12.64
CA PRO A 115 10.90 -4.64 11.84
C PRO A 115 9.82 -4.23 10.83
N ASN A 116 9.37 -2.98 10.87
CA ASN A 116 8.35 -2.43 9.98
C ASN A 116 8.89 -1.17 9.28
N TYR A 117 9.11 -1.27 7.98
CA TYR A 117 9.61 -0.15 7.19
C TYR A 117 9.21 -0.26 5.71
N SER A 118 9.53 0.78 4.95
CA SER A 118 9.35 0.83 3.51
C SER A 118 10.59 1.45 2.89
N ILE A 119 10.98 0.94 1.72
CA ILE A 119 12.03 1.51 0.89
C ILE A 119 11.37 2.18 -0.33
N ALA A 120 11.94 3.26 -0.83
CA ALA A 120 11.56 3.87 -2.10
C ALA A 120 12.80 4.21 -2.89
N THR A 121 13.05 3.44 -3.94
CA THR A 121 14.19 3.60 -4.86
C THR A 121 13.71 3.46 -6.31
N ALA A 122 12.58 4.11 -6.62
CA ALA A 122 11.95 4.04 -7.94
C ALA A 122 11.74 2.58 -8.42
N CYS A 123 12.22 2.22 -9.61
CA CYS A 123 12.01 0.91 -10.23
C CYS A 123 12.60 -0.26 -9.43
N THR A 124 13.61 -0.01 -8.58
CA THR A 124 14.27 -1.06 -7.78
C THR A 124 13.66 -1.25 -6.40
N THR A 125 12.59 -0.51 -6.07
CA THR A 125 11.98 -0.49 -4.73
C THR A 125 11.68 -1.89 -4.19
N ALA A 126 10.97 -2.72 -4.97
CA ALA A 126 10.61 -4.07 -4.56
C ALA A 126 11.85 -4.96 -4.36
N THR A 127 12.83 -4.87 -5.27
CA THR A 127 14.09 -5.63 -5.17
C THR A 127 14.86 -5.27 -3.91
N HIS A 128 14.95 -3.99 -3.56
CA HIS A 128 15.60 -3.56 -2.32
C HIS A 128 14.82 -3.97 -1.08
N CYS A 129 13.48 -3.87 -1.08
CA CYS A 129 12.65 -4.36 0.02
C CYS A 129 12.92 -5.84 0.31
N ILE A 130 12.91 -6.69 -0.72
CA ILE A 130 13.18 -8.13 -0.57
C ILE A 130 14.63 -8.36 -0.10
N GLY A 131 15.61 -7.69 -0.71
CA GLY A 131 17.01 -7.84 -0.36
C GLY A 131 17.31 -7.41 1.09
N MET A 132 16.73 -6.32 1.55
CA MET A 132 16.88 -5.84 2.92
C MET A 132 16.12 -6.70 3.92
N ALA A 133 14.91 -7.18 3.58
CA ALA A 133 14.19 -8.15 4.40
C ALA A 133 15.02 -9.42 4.63
N ALA A 134 15.65 -9.94 3.58
CA ALA A 134 16.54 -11.10 3.67
C ALA A 134 17.81 -10.86 4.52
N ARG A 135 18.21 -9.60 4.77
CA ARG A 135 19.32 -9.26 5.68
C ARG A 135 18.91 -9.19 7.15
N HIS A 136 17.61 -9.16 7.45
CA HIS A 136 17.09 -9.19 8.81
C HIS A 136 16.79 -10.61 9.33
N ILE A 137 16.84 -11.61 8.45
CA ILE A 137 16.67 -13.03 8.75
C ILE A 137 18.04 -13.65 8.98
#